data_AF-G0SC83-F1
#
_entry.id   AF-G0SC83-F1
#
_cell.length_a   1.000
_cell.length_b   1.000
_cell.length_c   1.000
_cell.angle_alpha   90.00
_cell.angle_beta   90.00
_cell.angle_gamma   90.00
#
_symmetry.space_group_name_H-M   'P 1'
#
loop_
_entity.id
_entity.type
_entity.pdbx_description
1 polymer ?
#
loop_
_entity_poly.entity_id
_entity_poly.type
_entity_poly.pdbx_seq_one_letter_code
_entity_poly.pdbx_strand_id
1 'polypeptide(L)'
;MATPEATGFPCALTLNVPFPDSRLASVALQALRVDKELSPLVTRELSTVAAEGATDQTVLRVVYKAATNRMLRVAVNSFFDSLALVLEVMEELDVDVIEARQKQEKTT
;
A
#
# COMPACT_ATOMS: atom_id res chain seq x y z
N MET A 1 -33.71 4.74 -11.19
CA MET A 1 -32.65 5.68 -11.57
C MET A 1 -31.33 4.98 -11.27
N ALA A 2 -30.68 4.40 -12.29
CA ALA A 2 -29.47 3.57 -12.12
C ALA A 2 -28.23 4.43 -12.34
N THR A 3 -27.31 4.42 -11.37
CA THR A 3 -26.02 5.13 -11.40
C THR A 3 -25.08 4.49 -12.44
N PRO A 4 -24.51 5.26 -13.39
CA PRO A 4 -23.65 4.72 -14.44
C PRO A 4 -22.17 4.88 -14.08
N GLU A 5 -21.62 4.13 -13.11
CA GLU A 5 -20.19 4.22 -12.77
C GLU A 5 -19.52 2.84 -12.56
N ALA A 6 -19.69 1.91 -13.51
CA ALA A 6 -19.00 0.61 -13.45
C ALA A 6 -18.74 -0.07 -14.81
N THR A 7 -18.70 0.67 -15.93
CA THR A 7 -18.57 0.06 -17.28
C THR A 7 -17.16 0.10 -17.89
N GLY A 8 -16.09 0.26 -17.08
CA GLY A 8 -14.70 0.33 -17.57
C GLY A 8 -13.66 -0.56 -16.86
N PHE A 9 -13.94 -1.03 -15.64
CA PHE A 9 -12.95 -1.74 -14.79
C PHE A 9 -13.59 -2.94 -14.06
N PRO A 10 -13.78 -4.09 -14.72
CA PRO A 10 -14.44 -5.26 -14.11
C PRO A 10 -13.58 -5.98 -13.07
N CYS A 11 -12.27 -5.70 -13.01
CA CYS A 11 -11.34 -6.37 -12.09
C CYS A 11 -10.93 -5.39 -10.98
N ALA A 12 -11.20 -5.74 -9.72
CA ALA A 12 -10.77 -4.97 -8.56
C ALA A 12 -9.99 -5.85 -7.57
N LEU A 13 -8.96 -5.28 -6.95
CA LEU A 13 -8.14 -5.93 -5.92
C LEU A 13 -7.85 -4.94 -4.81
N THR A 14 -8.00 -5.37 -3.55
CA THR A 14 -7.62 -4.58 -2.38
C THR A 14 -6.49 -5.28 -1.65
N LEU A 15 -5.41 -4.56 -1.39
CA LEU A 15 -4.25 -5.01 -0.64
C LEU A 15 -4.17 -4.19 0.66
N ASN A 16 -3.91 -4.87 1.78
CA ASN A 16 -3.65 -4.22 3.06
C ASN A 16 -2.27 -4.66 3.53
N VAL A 17 -1.35 -3.71 3.67
CA VAL A 17 0.02 -3.95 4.11
C VAL A 17 0.17 -3.35 5.51
N PRO A 18 0.30 -4.16 6.57
CA PRO A 18 0.51 -3.66 7.91
C PRO A 18 1.95 -3.19 8.09
N PHE A 19 2.11 -1.97 8.60
CA PHE A 19 3.40 -1.40 8.98
C PHE A 19 3.54 -1.38 10.50
N PRO A 20 4.79 -1.39 11.01
CA PRO A 20 5.04 -1.36 12.44
C PRO A 20 4.71 -0.02 13.11
N ASP A 21 4.71 1.07 12.35
CA ASP A 21 4.47 2.43 12.83
C ASP A 21 3.59 3.22 11.84
N SER A 22 2.79 4.15 12.34
CA SER A 22 1.93 5.01 11.50
C SER A 22 2.73 6.01 10.67
N ARG A 23 3.89 6.45 11.16
CA ARG A 23 4.84 7.27 10.40
C ARG A 23 5.34 6.50 9.19
N LEU A 24 5.74 5.24 9.36
CA LEU A 24 6.24 4.41 8.26
C LEU A 24 5.13 4.15 7.22
N ALA A 25 3.91 3.86 7.67
CA ALA A 25 2.77 3.73 6.76
C ALA A 25 2.53 5.02 5.94
N SER A 26 2.64 6.20 6.58
CA SER A 26 2.47 7.49 5.91
C SER A 26 3.60 7.80 4.94
N VAL A 27 4.86 7.51 5.31
CA VAL A 27 6.03 7.67 4.44
C VAL A 27 5.91 6.75 3.22
N ALA A 28 5.53 5.48 3.41
CA ALA A 28 5.32 4.55 2.32
C ALA A 28 4.20 5.04 1.39
N LEU A 29 3.09 5.54 1.94
CA LEU A 29 2.02 6.14 1.14
C LEU A 29 2.53 7.31 0.30
N GLN A 30 3.31 8.21 0.88
CA GLN A 30 3.82 9.38 0.17
C GLN A 30 4.81 8.99 -0.94
N ALA A 31 5.73 8.07 -0.66
CA ALA A 31 6.68 7.55 -1.63
C ALA A 31 5.96 6.87 -2.81
N LEU A 32 5.03 5.95 -2.50
CA LEU A 32 4.31 5.18 -3.51
C LEU A 32 3.29 6.00 -4.30
N ARG A 33 2.79 7.12 -3.75
CA ARG A 33 1.79 7.99 -4.42
C ARG A 33 2.38 8.78 -5.60
N VAL A 34 3.68 9.06 -5.60
CA VAL A 34 4.31 9.89 -6.63
C VAL A 34 4.35 9.18 -7.98
N ASP A 35 4.40 7.85 -7.99
CA ASP A 35 4.28 7.09 -9.23
C ASP A 35 2.91 7.32 -9.87
N LYS A 36 2.90 7.55 -11.17
CA LYS A 36 1.64 7.53 -11.93
C LYS A 36 1.51 6.17 -12.57
N GLU A 37 0.31 5.61 -12.49
CA GLU A 37 0.00 4.39 -13.22
C GLU A 37 0.21 4.64 -14.71
N LEU A 38 0.92 3.74 -15.38
CA LEU A 38 1.36 3.93 -16.77
C LEU A 38 0.19 3.97 -17.76
N SER A 39 -1.01 3.54 -17.35
CA SER A 39 -2.16 3.40 -18.25
C SER A 39 -3.45 3.95 -17.64
N PRO A 40 -4.26 4.70 -18.40
CA PRO A 40 -5.60 5.12 -17.98
C PRO A 40 -6.58 3.93 -17.81
N LEU A 41 -6.17 2.72 -18.20
CA LEU A 41 -6.93 1.46 -18.06
C LEU A 41 -6.71 0.78 -16.70
N VAL A 42 -5.94 1.40 -15.80
CA VAL A 42 -5.78 0.99 -14.41
C VAL A 42 -5.91 2.22 -13.50
N THR A 43 -6.75 2.11 -12.49
CA THR A 43 -6.89 3.11 -11.42
C THR A 43 -6.39 2.51 -10.13
N ARG A 44 -5.60 3.28 -9.38
CA ARG A 44 -5.12 2.89 -8.06
C ARG A 44 -5.44 3.98 -7.04
N GLU A 45 -5.91 3.56 -5.88
CA GLU A 45 -6.20 4.44 -4.74
C GLU A 45 -5.39 3.96 -3.55
N LEU A 46 -4.56 4.84 -3.00
CA LEU A 46 -3.69 4.58 -1.84
C LEU A 46 -4.25 5.35 -0.63
N SER A 47 -4.42 4.66 0.48
CA SER A 47 -4.94 5.24 1.73
C SER A 47 -4.30 4.56 2.92
N THR A 48 -4.10 5.29 4.01
CA THR A 48 -3.71 4.70 5.29
C THR A 48 -4.95 4.49 6.14
N VAL A 49 -5.09 3.30 6.71
CA VAL A 49 -6.21 2.92 7.59
C VAL A 49 -5.67 2.45 8.92
N ALA A 50 -6.47 2.63 9.97
CA ALA A 50 -6.15 2.11 11.29
C ALA A 50 -6.35 0.59 11.33
N ALA A 51 -5.48 -0.12 12.04
CA ALA A 51 -5.70 -1.52 12.38
C ALA A 51 -6.92 -1.64 13.31
N GLU A 52 -7.63 -2.78 13.26
CA GLU A 52 -8.81 -3.01 14.10
C GLU A 52 -8.46 -2.86 15.59
N GLY A 53 -9.02 -1.82 16.23
CA GLY A 53 -8.80 -1.51 17.65
C GLY A 53 -7.67 -0.51 17.94
N ALA A 54 -6.96 0.00 16.93
CA ALA A 54 -5.94 1.04 17.09
C ALA A 54 -6.44 2.42 16.60
N THR A 55 -5.97 3.50 17.22
CA THR A 55 -6.16 4.87 16.70
C THR A 55 -5.18 5.22 15.59
N ASP A 56 -4.05 4.52 15.53
CA ASP A 56 -2.95 4.84 14.64
C ASP A 56 -3.14 4.18 13.27
N GLN A 57 -2.94 4.97 12.21
CA GLN A 57 -3.06 4.52 10.83
C GLN A 57 -1.81 3.73 10.41
N THR A 58 -1.72 2.48 10.85
CA THR A 58 -0.56 1.61 10.62
C THR A 58 -0.69 0.74 9.38
N VAL A 59 -1.86 0.70 8.72
CA VAL A 59 -2.10 -0.18 7.57
C VAL A 59 -2.17 0.63 6.29
N LEU A 60 -1.31 0.33 5.32
CA LEU A 60 -1.41 0.88 3.97
C LEU A 60 -2.41 0.06 3.17
N ARG A 61 -3.54 0.68 2.81
CA ARG A 61 -4.57 0.11 1.94
C ARG A 61 -4.38 0.60 0.52
N VAL A 62 -4.34 -0.34 -0.42
CA VAL A 62 -4.23 -0.07 -1.85
C VAL A 62 -5.38 -0.75 -2.58
N VAL A 63 -6.18 0.05 -3.29
CA VAL A 63 -7.30 -0.42 -4.09
C VAL A 63 -6.96 -0.25 -5.57
N TYR A 64 -6.84 -1.36 -6.27
CA TYR A 64 -6.66 -1.40 -7.72
C TYR A 64 -7.97 -1.70 -8.42
N LYS A 65 -8.23 -1.01 -9.52
CA LYS A 65 -9.32 -1.25 -10.47
C LYS A 65 -8.73 -1.27 -11.88
N ALA A 66 -8.94 -2.34 -12.64
CA ALA A 66 -8.35 -2.52 -13.96
C ALA A 66 -9.38 -3.02 -14.98
N ALA A 67 -9.17 -2.65 -16.25
CA ALA A 67 -9.99 -3.11 -17.36
C ALA A 67 -9.86 -4.63 -17.60
N THR A 68 -8.69 -5.21 -17.31
CA THR A 68 -8.42 -6.66 -17.47
C THR A 68 -7.57 -7.21 -16.34
N ASN A 69 -7.67 -8.52 -16.08
CA ASN A 69 -6.78 -9.24 -15.15
C ASN A 69 -5.30 -9.14 -15.57
N ARG A 70 -5.01 -9.03 -16.87
CA ARG A 70 -3.64 -8.87 -17.37
C ARG A 70 -3.05 -7.53 -16.93
N MET A 71 -3.80 -6.44 -17.10
CA MET A 71 -3.37 -5.11 -16.62
C MET A 71 -3.23 -5.08 -15.10
N LEU A 72 -4.20 -5.68 -14.39
CA LEU A 72 -4.15 -5.77 -12.93
C LEU A 72 -2.87 -6.48 -12.47
N ARG A 73 -2.51 -7.61 -13.09
CA ARG A 73 -1.30 -8.36 -12.73
C ARG A 73 -0.04 -7.55 -12.99
N VAL A 74 0.07 -6.85 -14.12
CA VAL A 74 1.24 -6.04 -14.45
C VAL A 74 1.39 -4.89 -13.45
N ALA A 75 0.32 -4.14 -13.19
CA ALA A 75 0.33 -3.02 -12.25
C ALA A 75 0.64 -3.44 -10.80
N VAL A 76 0.04 -4.54 -10.35
CA VAL A 76 0.26 -5.08 -9.00
C VAL A 76 1.69 -5.61 -8.84
N ASN A 77 2.25 -6.27 -9.86
CA ASN A 77 3.65 -6.73 -9.80
C ASN A 77 4.63 -5.56 -9.72
N SER A 78 4.46 -4.52 -10.54
CA SER A 78 5.31 -3.32 -10.45
C SER A 78 5.14 -2.57 -9.13
N PHE A 79 3.93 -2.60 -8.55
CA PHE A 79 3.68 -2.04 -7.23
C PHE A 79 4.45 -2.78 -6.14
N PHE A 80 4.47 -4.11 -6.17
CA PHE A 80 5.24 -4.88 -5.18
C PHE A 80 6.73 -4.64 -5.29
N ASP A 81 7.26 -4.46 -6.50
CA ASP A 81 8.66 -4.10 -6.71
C ASP A 81 8.99 -2.72 -6.10
N SER A 82 8.11 -1.74 -6.34
CA SER A 82 8.23 -0.40 -5.75
C SER A 82 8.09 -0.42 -4.22
N LEU A 83 7.16 -1.24 -3.70
CA LEU A 83 6.96 -1.43 -2.27
C LEU A 83 8.17 -2.10 -1.62
N ALA A 84 8.75 -3.11 -2.26
CA ALA A 84 9.95 -3.80 -1.77
C ALA A 84 11.12 -2.82 -1.64
N LEU A 85 11.35 -1.98 -2.66
CA LEU A 85 12.38 -0.94 -2.61
C LEU A 85 12.13 0.05 -1.46
N VAL A 86 10.90 0.51 -1.28
CA VAL A 86 10.55 1.42 -0.17
C VAL A 86 10.79 0.74 1.19
N LEU A 87 10.45 -0.53 1.34
CA LEU A 87 10.67 -1.29 2.56
C LEU A 87 12.17 -1.51 2.85
N GLU A 88 12.97 -1.82 1.83
CA GLU A 88 14.43 -1.97 1.95
C GLU A 88 15.08 -0.65 2.39
N VAL A 89 14.69 0.46 1.77
CA VAL A 89 15.16 1.80 2.15
C VAL A 89 14.73 2.16 3.58
N MET A 90 13.51 1.80 3.99
CA MET A 90 13.05 1.96 5.37
C MET A 90 13.85 1.08 6.34
N GLU A 91 14.24 -0.13 5.95
CA GLU A 91 15.07 -0.99 6.79
C GLU A 91 16.47 -0.41 7.02
N GLU A 92 17.09 0.13 5.98
CA GLU A 92 18.42 0.74 6.09
C GLU A 92 18.42 2.11 6.78
N LEU A 93 17.35 2.90 6.64
CA LEU A 93 17.29 4.28 7.14
C LEU A 93 16.53 4.43 8.47
N ASP A 94 15.54 3.58 8.74
CA ASP A 94 14.72 3.62 9.97
C ASP A 94 15.14 2.52 10.96
N VAL A 95 16.46 2.26 11.07
CA VAL A 95 17.06 1.28 11.99
C VAL A 95 16.56 1.47 13.43
N ASP A 96 16.39 2.71 13.87
CA ASP A 96 15.92 3.07 15.21
C ASP A 96 14.51 2.51 15.54
N VAL A 97 13.62 2.41 14.54
CA VAL A 97 12.26 1.85 14.71
C VAL A 97 12.30 0.33 14.76
N ILE A 98 13.17 -0.29 13.97
CA ILE A 98 13.35 -1.73 13.92
C ILE A 98 13.98 -2.24 15.22
N GLU A 99 15.02 -1.55 15.72
CA GLU A 99 15.65 -1.86 17.00
C GLU A 99 14.69 -1.69 18.18
N ALA A 100 13.83 -0.67 18.15
CA ALA A 100 12.80 -0.46 19.17
C ALA A 100 11.80 -1.62 19.22
N ARG A 101 11.39 -2.18 18.08
CA ARG A 101 10.51 -3.37 18.03
C ARG A 101 11.22 -4.66 18.41
N GLN A 102 12.45 -4.89 17.98
CA GLN A 102 13.22 -6.06 18.42
C GLN A 102 13.43 -6.07 19.95
N LYS A 103 13.56 -4.90 20.59
CA LYS A 103 13.58 -4.78 22.06
C LYS A 103 12.24 -5.12 22.72
N GLN A 104 11.11 -4.74 22.11
CA GLN A 104 9.79 -5.11 22.60
C GLN A 104 9.55 -6.62 22.49
N GLU A 105 10.02 -7.25 21.42
CA GLU A 105 9.87 -8.70 21.19
C GLU A 105 10.77 -9.54 22.12
N LYS A 106 11.94 -9.03 22.54
CA LYS A 106 12.82 -9.70 23.52
C LYS A 106 12.38 -9.58 24.98
N THR A 107 11.38 -8.75 25.30
CA THR A 107 10.94 -8.51 26.69
C THR A 107 9.69 -9.32 27.06
N THR A 108 9.16 -10.14 26.14
CA THR A 108 8.04 -11.06 26.42
C THR A 108 8.51 -12.51 26.46
#